data_AF-A0A2N1TNJ9-F1
#
_entry.id   AF-A0A2N1TNJ9-F1
#
_cell.length_a   1.000
_cell.length_b   1.000
_cell.length_c   1.000
_cell.angle_alpha   90.00
_cell.angle_beta   90.00
_cell.angle_gamma   90.00
#
_symmetry.space_group_name_H-M   'P 1'
#
loop_
_entity.id
_entity.type
_entity.pdbx_description
1 polymer ?
#
loop_
_entity_poly.entity_id
_entity_poly.type
_entity_poly.pdbx_seq_one_letter_code
_entity_poly.pdbx_strand_id
1 'polypeptide(L)'
;MRGGPFFDAKFGGLPLHPKGDSEPEINLDGREWDVSVTGDGETFASGKAVPGKIKSDFNASFEEYKKLVAMRDGKSRAGTFTTANGDVLMVNGVISGEVTYNNGTVSLEITGKVRLQ
;
A
#
# COMPACT_ATOMS: atom_id res chain seq x y z
N MET A 1 0.35 -17.34 -4.26
CA MET A 1 0.87 -16.11 -3.63
C MET A 1 0.48 -14.96 -4.55
N ARG A 2 -0.38 -14.03 -4.11
CA ARG A 2 -0.44 -12.71 -4.76
C ARG A 2 0.83 -12.00 -4.30
N GLY A 3 1.75 -11.72 -5.20
CA GLY A 3 3.05 -11.24 -4.79
C GLY A 3 4.16 -11.62 -5.74
N GLY A 4 4.98 -10.62 -5.96
CA GLY A 4 6.17 -10.51 -6.79
C GLY A 4 6.57 -9.04 -6.73
N PRO A 5 7.83 -8.68 -7.01
CA PRO A 5 8.22 -7.28 -7.08
C PRO A 5 7.26 -6.54 -8.01
N PHE A 6 6.95 -5.28 -7.69
CA PHE A 6 6.28 -4.44 -8.67
C PHE A 6 7.20 -4.28 -9.88
N PHE A 7 6.64 -4.25 -11.09
CA PHE A 7 7.41 -3.89 -12.29
C PHE A 7 7.00 -2.52 -12.83
N ASP A 8 5.78 -2.08 -12.52
CA ASP A 8 5.29 -0.74 -12.82
C ASP A 8 4.53 -0.19 -11.61
N ALA A 9 4.75 1.07 -11.28
CA ALA A 9 4.12 1.73 -10.15
C ALA A 9 4.00 3.23 -10.38
N LYS A 10 2.85 3.80 -10.00
CA LYS A 10 2.61 5.24 -9.99
C LYS A 10 1.78 5.65 -8.79
N PHE A 11 2.07 6.80 -8.21
CA PHE A 11 1.28 7.35 -7.11
C PHE A 11 1.26 8.87 -7.15
N GLY A 12 0.07 9.47 -7.04
CA GLY A 12 -0.06 10.93 -7.05
C GLY A 12 0.41 11.60 -8.34
N GLY A 13 0.38 10.86 -9.46
CA GLY A 13 0.92 11.31 -10.74
C GLY A 13 2.44 11.20 -10.87
N LEU A 14 3.15 10.75 -9.82
CA LEU A 14 4.59 10.48 -9.86
C LEU A 14 4.82 9.02 -10.27
N PRO A 15 5.59 8.74 -11.34
CA PRO A 15 6.12 7.41 -11.61
C PRO A 15 7.04 6.99 -10.47
N LEU A 16 6.88 5.77 -9.98
CA LEU A 16 7.78 5.14 -9.02
C LEU A 16 8.58 4.08 -9.75
N HIS A 17 9.84 3.86 -9.35
CA HIS A 17 10.70 2.86 -9.98
C HIS A 17 10.86 1.69 -9.02
N PRO A 18 10.06 0.62 -9.13
CA PRO A 18 10.18 -0.52 -8.22
C PRO A 18 11.60 -1.06 -8.15
N LYS A 19 12.04 -1.39 -6.94
CA LYS A 19 13.32 -2.08 -6.76
C LYS A 19 13.09 -3.57 -7.04
N GLY A 20 13.83 -4.14 -8.01
CA GLY A 20 13.55 -5.49 -8.52
C GLY A 20 13.70 -6.63 -7.50
N ASP A 21 14.41 -6.40 -6.40
CA ASP A 21 14.54 -7.32 -5.26
C ASP A 21 13.58 -7.00 -4.10
N SER A 22 12.68 -6.02 -4.25
CA SER A 22 11.70 -5.69 -3.22
C SER A 22 10.55 -6.69 -3.20
N GLU A 23 10.24 -7.19 -2.02
CA GLU A 23 9.04 -7.98 -1.78
C GLU A 23 7.95 -7.08 -1.19
N PRO A 24 6.93 -6.67 -1.98
CA PRO A 24 5.92 -5.76 -1.48
C PRO A 24 4.98 -6.44 -0.49
N GLU A 25 4.69 -5.77 0.62
CA GLU A 25 3.59 -6.12 1.51
C GLU A 25 2.31 -5.48 0.96
N ILE A 26 1.31 -6.31 0.63
CA ILE A 26 0.04 -5.87 0.04
C ILE A 26 -1.12 -6.38 0.88
N ASN A 27 -1.86 -5.46 1.50
CA ASN A 27 -3.12 -5.74 2.19
C ASN A 27 -4.25 -4.98 1.47
N LEU A 28 -5.30 -5.67 1.06
CA LEU A 28 -6.45 -5.05 0.42
C LEU A 28 -7.35 -4.36 1.45
N ASP A 29 -8.10 -3.32 1.04
CA ASP A 29 -9.13 -2.74 1.91
C ASP A 29 -10.26 -3.72 2.16
N GLY A 30 -10.77 -3.75 3.39
CA GLY A 30 -11.79 -4.72 3.76
C GLY A 30 -12.38 -4.48 5.14
N ARG A 31 -12.89 -5.57 5.73
CA ARG A 31 -13.49 -5.56 7.06
C ARG A 31 -12.94 -6.75 7.85
N GLU A 32 -12.40 -6.47 9.02
CA GLU A 32 -12.12 -7.50 10.02
C GLU A 32 -13.40 -7.76 10.81
N TRP A 33 -13.65 -9.03 11.11
CA TRP A 33 -14.84 -9.48 11.83
C TRP A 33 -14.41 -10.24 13.07
N ASP A 34 -14.89 -9.78 14.22
CA ASP A 34 -14.81 -10.53 15.48
C ASP A 34 -16.15 -11.23 15.70
N VAL A 35 -16.11 -12.56 15.75
CA VAL A 35 -17.29 -13.40 16.01
C VAL A 35 -17.16 -14.01 17.39
N SER A 36 -18.15 -13.75 18.23
CA SER A 36 -18.24 -14.29 19.60
C SER A 36 -19.51 -15.11 19.74
N VAL A 37 -19.42 -16.26 20.41
CA VAL A 37 -20.56 -17.12 20.74
C VAL A 37 -20.80 -17.06 22.24
N THR A 38 -22.02 -16.78 22.66
CA THR A 38 -22.43 -16.77 24.06
C THR A 38 -22.75 -18.17 24.55
N GLY A 39 -22.76 -18.37 25.88
CA GLY A 39 -22.98 -19.69 26.49
C GLY A 39 -24.36 -20.31 26.25
N ASP A 40 -25.33 -19.52 25.78
CA ASP A 40 -26.68 -19.92 25.36
C ASP A 40 -26.79 -20.16 23.83
N GLY A 41 -25.68 -20.04 23.09
CA GLY A 41 -25.62 -20.35 21.66
C GLY A 41 -25.93 -19.19 20.72
N GLU A 42 -26.16 -17.98 21.24
CA GLU A 42 -26.27 -16.79 20.38
C GLU A 42 -24.88 -16.41 19.81
N THR A 43 -24.87 -15.95 18.56
CA THR A 43 -23.63 -15.54 17.88
C THR A 43 -23.70 -14.05 17.56
N PHE A 44 -22.68 -13.30 17.99
CA PHE A 44 -22.52 -11.89 17.72
C PHE A 44 -21.32 -11.68 16.79
N ALA A 45 -21.52 -10.93 15.71
CA ALA A 45 -20.45 -10.51 14.82
C ALA A 45 -20.29 -8.99 14.87
N SER A 46 -19.11 -8.51 15.21
CA SER A 46 -18.74 -7.09 15.12
C SER A 46 -17.72 -6.91 14.01
N GLY A 47 -17.91 -5.89 13.15
CA GLY A 47 -17.08 -5.69 11.98
C GLY A 47 -16.44 -4.30 11.97
N LYS A 48 -15.10 -4.24 11.91
CA LYS A 48 -14.34 -2.98 11.79
C LYS A 48 -13.78 -2.84 10.38
N ALA A 49 -13.97 -1.66 9.77
CA ALA A 49 -13.33 -1.36 8.48
C ALA A 49 -11.82 -1.22 8.67
N VAL A 50 -11.05 -1.86 7.80
CA VAL A 50 -9.58 -1.83 7.85
C VAL A 50 -9.07 -1.26 6.53
N PRO A 51 -8.22 -0.21 6.56
CA PRO A 51 -7.62 0.32 5.36
C PRO A 51 -6.67 -0.71 4.75
N GLY A 52 -6.65 -0.76 3.43
CA GLY A 52 -5.60 -1.46 2.70
C GLY A 52 -4.25 -0.75 2.87
N LYS A 53 -3.18 -1.50 2.59
CA LYS A 53 -1.79 -1.05 2.72
C LYS A 53 -0.96 -1.61 1.57
N ILE A 54 -0.09 -0.77 1.01
CA ILE A 54 1.01 -1.17 0.14
C ILE A 54 2.29 -0.68 0.78
N LYS A 55 3.26 -1.58 1.02
CA LYS A 55 4.60 -1.22 1.47
C LYS A 55 5.66 -1.86 0.59
N SER A 56 6.58 -1.07 0.04
CA SER A 56 7.63 -1.56 -0.86
C SER A 56 8.76 -0.54 -0.99
N ASP A 57 9.88 -0.98 -1.54
CA ASP A 57 11.06 -0.16 -1.79
C ASP A 57 11.14 0.21 -3.28
N PHE A 58 11.49 1.47 -3.53
CA PHE A 58 11.60 2.05 -4.86
C PHE A 58 12.97 2.69 -5.04
N ASN A 59 13.54 2.59 -6.23
CA ASN A 59 14.66 3.43 -6.62
C ASN A 59 14.16 4.87 -6.80
N ALA A 60 14.87 5.83 -6.25
CA ALA A 60 14.55 7.24 -6.35
C ALA A 60 15.82 8.09 -6.34
N SER A 61 15.81 9.15 -7.14
CA SER A 61 16.71 10.27 -6.95
C SER A 61 16.35 11.06 -5.68
N PHE A 62 17.28 11.87 -5.20
CA PHE A 62 17.02 12.74 -4.04
C PHE A 62 15.87 13.74 -4.30
N GLU A 63 15.68 14.18 -5.55
CA GLU A 63 14.57 15.05 -5.93
C GLU A 63 13.21 14.32 -5.93
N GLU A 64 13.16 13.07 -6.39
CA GLU A 64 11.96 12.23 -6.29
C GLU A 64 11.62 11.95 -4.82
N TYR A 65 12.63 11.67 -3.99
CA TYR A 65 12.46 11.56 -2.54
C TYR A 65 11.82 12.81 -1.92
N LYS A 66 12.30 14.02 -2.24
CA LYS A 66 11.69 15.27 -1.73
C LYS A 66 10.22 15.40 -2.13
N LYS A 67 9.88 15.02 -3.37
CA LYS A 67 8.48 15.03 -3.84
C LYS A 67 7.63 14.05 -3.03
N LEU A 68 8.13 12.84 -2.77
CA LEU A 68 7.45 11.83 -1.96
C LEU A 68 7.25 12.30 -0.52
N VAL A 69 8.26 12.93 0.08
CA VAL A 69 8.13 13.54 1.41
C VAL A 69 7.07 14.64 1.42
N ALA A 70 7.03 15.50 0.40
CA ALA A 70 6.01 16.55 0.27
C ALA A 70 4.59 15.99 0.08
N MET A 71 4.46 14.79 -0.49
CA MET A 71 3.17 14.10 -0.61
C MET A 71 2.67 13.49 0.72
N ARG A 72 3.45 13.52 1.81
CA ARG A 72 3.02 13.14 3.17
C ARG A 72 2.18 14.25 3.84
N ASP A 73 1.37 14.96 3.08
CA ASP A 73 0.53 16.07 3.53
C ASP A 73 -0.87 15.62 4.00
N GLY A 74 -1.08 14.32 4.18
CA GLY A 74 -2.37 13.73 4.55
C GLY A 74 -3.42 13.74 3.45
N LYS A 75 -3.11 14.21 2.23
CA LYS A 75 -4.05 14.20 1.11
C LYS A 75 -4.05 12.87 0.39
N SER A 76 -5.25 12.31 0.20
CA SER A 76 -5.43 11.07 -0.54
C SER A 76 -5.14 11.28 -2.02
N ARG A 77 -4.38 10.35 -2.60
CA ARG A 77 -3.97 10.36 -4.00
C ARG A 77 -4.19 8.99 -4.62
N ALA A 78 -4.53 8.98 -5.91
CA ALA A 78 -4.65 7.76 -6.67
C ALA A 78 -3.27 7.19 -7.03
N GLY A 79 -3.18 5.87 -7.11
CA GLY A 79 -2.02 5.17 -7.62
C GLY A 79 -2.39 3.84 -8.25
N THR A 80 -1.45 3.29 -9.01
CA THR A 80 -1.56 1.98 -9.65
C THR A 80 -0.25 1.24 -9.46
N PHE A 81 -0.32 -0.03 -9.06
CA PHE A 81 0.83 -0.89 -8.85
C PHE A 81 0.61 -2.19 -9.57
N THR A 82 1.53 -2.57 -10.45
CA THR A 82 1.43 -3.80 -11.22
C THR A 82 2.52 -4.77 -10.76
N THR A 83 2.13 -5.94 -10.27
CA THR A 83 3.08 -6.98 -9.84
C THR A 83 3.67 -7.71 -11.04
N ALA A 84 4.84 -8.32 -10.90
CA ALA A 84 5.47 -9.15 -11.93
C ALA A 84 4.56 -10.27 -12.49
N ASN A 85 3.52 -10.67 -11.74
CA ASN A 85 2.55 -11.69 -12.16
C ASN A 85 1.38 -11.12 -12.99
N GLY A 86 1.34 -9.81 -13.21
CA GLY A 86 0.29 -9.11 -13.96
C GLY A 86 -0.89 -8.63 -13.11
N ASP A 87 -0.85 -8.79 -11.78
CA ASP A 87 -1.89 -8.26 -10.89
C ASP A 87 -1.83 -6.73 -10.88
N VAL A 88 -2.94 -6.06 -11.17
CA VAL A 88 -3.06 -4.60 -11.11
C VAL A 88 -3.79 -4.19 -9.84
N LEU A 89 -3.09 -3.45 -8.97
CA LEU A 89 -3.64 -2.89 -7.74
C LEU A 89 -3.94 -1.41 -7.96
N MET A 90 -5.19 -1.03 -7.66
CA MET A 90 -5.62 0.35 -7.63
C MET A 90 -5.62 0.83 -6.18
N VAL A 91 -4.91 1.93 -5.91
CA VAL A 91 -4.90 2.57 -4.60
C VAL A 91 -5.51 3.97 -4.66
N ASN A 92 -6.26 4.33 -3.62
CA ASN A 92 -6.54 5.71 -3.28
C ASN A 92 -6.26 5.89 -1.79
N GLY A 93 -5.14 6.53 -1.48
CA GLY A 93 -4.61 6.57 -0.12
C GLY A 93 -3.61 7.68 0.11
N VAL A 94 -3.03 7.69 1.31
CA VAL A 94 -1.99 8.63 1.75
C VAL A 94 -0.68 7.88 1.95
N ILE A 95 0.45 8.58 1.80
CA ILE A 95 1.72 8.04 2.28
C ILE A 95 1.67 8.08 3.81
N SER A 96 1.68 6.90 4.44
CA SER A 96 1.74 6.73 5.90
C SER A 96 3.15 6.38 6.34
N GLY A 97 3.43 6.59 7.62
CA GLY A 97 4.74 6.29 8.19
C GLY A 97 5.84 7.22 7.67
N GLU A 98 7.08 6.93 8.09
CA GLU A 98 8.28 7.64 7.67
C GLU A 98 8.71 7.20 6.26
N VAL A 99 9.18 8.17 5.47
CA VAL A 99 9.79 7.89 4.16
C VAL A 99 11.29 7.99 4.34
N THR A 100 11.97 6.85 4.29
CA THR A 100 13.41 6.76 4.49
C THR A 100 14.12 6.75 3.15
N TYR A 101 15.22 7.51 3.03
CA TYR A 101 16.08 7.51 1.83
C TYR A 101 17.45 6.97 2.17
N ASN A 102 17.85 5.87 1.54
CA ASN A 102 19.15 5.24 1.74
C ASN A 102 19.72 4.78 0.39
N ASN A 103 20.90 5.29 0.03
CA ASN A 103 21.63 4.90 -1.18
C ASN A 103 20.79 4.83 -2.46
N GLY A 104 19.94 5.85 -2.71
CA GLY A 104 19.09 5.90 -3.91
C GLY A 104 17.84 5.03 -3.84
N THR A 105 17.54 4.44 -2.68
CA THR A 105 16.32 3.69 -2.41
C THR A 105 15.43 4.45 -1.42
N VAL A 106 14.13 4.42 -1.67
CA VAL A 106 13.10 4.95 -0.78
C VAL A 106 12.13 3.85 -0.36
N SER A 107 11.89 3.70 0.94
CA SER A 107 10.84 2.80 1.44
C SER A 107 9.55 3.59 1.62
N LEU A 108 8.48 3.14 0.97
CA LEU A 108 7.17 3.81 1.00
C LEU A 108 6.12 2.88 1.60
N GLU A 109 5.27 3.46 2.45
CA GLU A 109 4.02 2.84 2.87
C GLU A 109 2.86 3.74 2.44
N ILE A 110 1.87 3.15 1.79
CA ILE A 110 0.64 3.83 1.35
C ILE A 110 -0.53 3.12 1.99
N THR A 111 -1.35 3.86 2.74
CA THR A 111 -2.57 3.34 3.38
C THR A 111 -3.80 4.02 2.83
N GLY A 112 -4.87 3.25 2.63
CA GLY A 112 -6.12 3.76 2.07
C GLY A 112 -7.01 2.67 1.51
N LYS A 113 -7.71 2.96 0.40
CA LYS A 113 -8.47 1.96 -0.35
C LYS A 113 -7.52 1.26 -1.34
N VAL A 114 -7.29 -0.03 -1.20
CA VAL A 114 -6.40 -0.84 -2.04
C VAL A 114 -7.18 -2.03 -2.58
N ARG A 115 -7.35 -2.10 -3.89
CA ARG A 115 -8.18 -3.12 -4.55
C ARG A 115 -7.43 -3.77 -5.69
N LEU A 116 -7.67 -5.06 -5.89
CA LEU A 116 -7.29 -5.73 -7.12
C LEU A 116 -8.32 -5.38 -8.20
N GLN A 117 -7.82 -5.08 -9.39
CA GLN A 117 -8.64 -4.90 -10.60
C GLN A 117 -8.95 -6.23 -11.28
#